data_AF-A0A8J6GZ09-F1
#
_entry.id   AF-A0A8J6GZ09-F1
#
_cell.length_a   1.000
_cell.length_b   1.000
_cell.length_c   1.000
_cell.angle_alpha   90.00
_cell.angle_beta   90.00
_cell.angle_gamma   90.00
#
_symmetry.space_group_name_H-M   'P 1'
#
loop_
_entity.id
_entity.type
_entity.pdbx_description
1 polymer ?
#
loop_
_entity_poly.entity_id
_entity_poly.type
_entity_poly.pdbx_seq_one_letter_code
_entity_poly.pdbx_strand_id
1 'polypeptide(L)'
;MASHLRESAEIFQSDEMRPANDPKERAPSRVRMLNDILQDLEKNFLITQVPPGFYRNILYHLDGKTSQFSIIKEAWEQCSSLASNETIQEALSDVLNSINSAQVFLKTGLNVFESVLVEKN
;
A
#
# COMPACT_ATOMS: atom_id res chain seq x y z
N MET A 1 3.57 11.78 4.71
CA MET A 1 3.62 10.30 4.65
C MET A 1 2.93 9.75 3.41
N ALA A 2 1.61 9.91 3.26
CA ALA A 2 0.90 9.45 2.05
C ALA A 2 1.43 10.12 0.76
N SER A 3 1.85 11.39 0.82
CA SER A 3 2.51 12.08 -0.29
C SER A 3 3.81 11.38 -0.74
N HIS A 4 4.64 10.93 0.19
CA HIS A 4 5.89 10.23 -0.12
C HIS A 4 5.65 8.81 -0.66
N LEU A 5 4.62 8.12 -0.16
CA LEU A 5 4.19 6.86 -0.75
C LEU A 5 3.73 7.08 -2.20
N ARG A 6 2.97 8.15 -2.45
CA ARG A 6 2.54 8.53 -3.80
C ARG A 6 3.73 8.87 -4.71
N GLU A 7 4.65 9.72 -4.27
CA GLU A 7 5.88 10.05 -4.99
C GLU A 7 6.69 8.79 -5.33
N SER A 8 6.83 7.87 -4.36
CA SER A 8 7.52 6.59 -4.59
C SER A 8 6.75 5.69 -5.58
N ALA A 9 5.43 5.78 -5.61
CA ALA A 9 4.58 4.99 -6.51
C ALA A 9 4.52 5.54 -7.95
N GLU A 10 4.91 6.79 -8.18
CA GLU A 10 4.95 7.39 -9.53
C GLU A 10 5.90 6.64 -10.47
N ILE A 11 6.92 5.95 -9.95
CA ILE A 11 7.80 5.09 -10.75
C ILE A 11 7.06 3.93 -11.42
N PHE A 12 5.95 3.46 -10.84
CA PHE A 12 5.12 2.43 -11.48
C PHE A 12 4.26 2.99 -12.62
N GLN A 13 4.20 4.30 -12.76
CA GLN A 13 3.55 5.00 -13.86
C GLN A 13 4.57 5.56 -14.87
N SER A 14 5.88 5.43 -14.58
CA SER A 14 6.96 5.89 -15.44
C SER A 14 7.38 4.82 -16.45
N ASP A 15 8.34 5.20 -17.31
CA ASP A 15 8.91 4.32 -18.33
C ASP A 15 9.60 3.07 -17.74
N GLU A 16 9.92 3.02 -16.45
CA GLU A 16 10.42 1.82 -15.75
C GLU A 16 9.45 0.63 -15.82
N MET A 17 8.14 0.88 -15.95
CA MET A 17 7.11 -0.16 -16.14
C MET A 17 6.83 -0.47 -17.61
N ARG A 18 7.43 0.23 -18.59
CA ARG A 18 7.29 -0.10 -20.02
C ARG A 18 7.65 -1.56 -20.36
N PRO A 19 8.68 -2.20 -19.77
CA PRO A 19 8.97 -3.61 -20.03
C PRO A 19 7.83 -4.56 -19.66
N ALA A 20 6.95 -4.17 -18.73
CA ALA A 20 5.74 -4.94 -18.44
C ALA A 20 4.68 -4.81 -19.54
N ASN A 21 4.74 -3.78 -20.37
CA ASN A 21 3.77 -3.47 -21.43
C ASN A 21 4.29 -3.78 -22.86
N ASP A 22 5.60 -3.77 -23.11
CA ASP A 22 6.22 -4.22 -24.37
C ASP A 22 6.94 -5.58 -24.20
N PRO A 23 6.44 -6.68 -24.82
CA PRO A 23 7.08 -8.00 -24.76
C PRO A 23 8.54 -8.04 -25.22
N LYS A 24 8.98 -7.10 -26.07
CA LYS A 24 10.34 -7.09 -26.64
C LYS A 24 11.39 -6.50 -25.69
N GLU A 25 10.96 -5.65 -24.75
CA GLU A 25 11.81 -5.03 -23.73
C GLU A 25 11.76 -5.75 -22.38
N ARG A 26 10.93 -6.80 -22.31
CA ARG A 26 10.59 -7.54 -21.10
C ARG A 26 11.75 -8.41 -20.62
N ALA A 27 12.69 -7.86 -19.87
CA ALA A 27 13.65 -8.65 -19.10
C ALA A 27 12.92 -9.40 -17.96
N PRO A 28 12.78 -10.73 -18.00
CA PRO A 28 11.89 -11.46 -17.08
C PRO A 28 12.25 -11.28 -15.61
N SER A 29 13.54 -11.14 -15.30
CA SER A 29 14.01 -10.90 -13.93
C SER A 29 13.59 -9.52 -13.41
N ARG A 30 13.62 -8.48 -14.25
CA ARG A 30 13.23 -7.12 -13.87
C ARG A 30 11.73 -7.03 -13.58
N VAL A 31 10.91 -7.61 -14.46
CA VAL A 31 9.46 -7.67 -14.25
C VAL A 31 9.11 -8.50 -13.01
N ARG A 32 9.82 -9.61 -12.76
CA ARG A 32 9.62 -10.38 -11.53
C ARG A 32 9.89 -9.54 -10.28
N MET A 33 11.02 -8.82 -10.22
CA MET A 33 11.33 -7.97 -9.08
C MET A 33 10.25 -6.89 -8.84
N LEU A 34 9.79 -6.23 -9.90
CA LEU A 34 8.73 -5.21 -9.79
C LEU A 34 7.40 -5.83 -9.32
N ASN A 35 7.04 -7.01 -9.83
CA ASN A 35 5.86 -7.73 -9.37
C ASN A 35 5.96 -8.16 -7.91
N ASP A 36 7.13 -8.62 -7.46
CA ASP A 36 7.37 -9.00 -6.06
C ASP A 36 7.21 -7.77 -5.15
N ILE A 37 7.76 -6.62 -5.54
CA ILE A 37 7.60 -5.34 -4.84
C ILE A 37 6.11 -4.95 -4.74
N LEU A 38 5.36 -5.05 -5.84
CA LEU A 38 3.92 -4.74 -5.86
C LEU A 38 3.10 -5.70 -5.00
N GLN A 39 3.41 -7.00 -5.07
CA GLN A 39 2.72 -8.02 -4.29
C GLN A 39 2.95 -7.82 -2.79
N ASP A 40 4.18 -7.50 -2.39
CA ASP A 40 4.50 -7.25 -0.99
C ASP A 40 3.99 -5.88 -0.51
N LEU A 41 3.90 -4.88 -1.39
CA LEU A 41 3.25 -3.62 -1.09
C LEU A 41 1.79 -3.82 -0.66
N GLU A 42 1.02 -4.65 -1.36
CA GLU A 42 -0.39 -4.93 -1.00
C GLU A 42 -0.50 -5.54 0.42
N LYS A 43 0.46 -6.40 0.81
CA LYS A 43 0.47 -7.03 2.14
C LYS A 43 0.60 -6.02 3.29
N ASN A 44 1.17 -4.84 3.05
CA ASN A 44 1.30 -3.80 4.07
C ASN A 44 -0.04 -3.19 4.50
N PHE A 45 -1.11 -3.43 3.74
CA PHE A 45 -2.46 -2.95 4.05
C PHE A 45 -3.34 -4.02 4.70
N LEU A 46 -2.77 -5.19 5.04
CA LEU A 46 -3.45 -6.23 5.77
C LEU A 46 -3.31 -6.00 7.28
N ILE A 47 -4.42 -5.74 7.96
CA ILE A 47 -4.43 -5.61 9.41
C ILE A 47 -4.85 -6.92 10.09
N THR A 48 -4.43 -7.09 11.34
CA THR A 48 -4.57 -8.38 12.06
C THR A 48 -5.97 -8.58 12.59
N GLN A 49 -6.54 -7.53 13.18
CA GLN A 49 -7.88 -7.54 13.73
C GLN A 49 -8.77 -6.62 12.90
N VAL A 50 -9.95 -7.10 12.53
CA VAL A 50 -10.97 -6.28 11.86
C VAL A 50 -12.33 -6.56 12.48
N PRO A 51 -13.22 -5.57 12.50
CA PRO A 51 -14.60 -5.79 12.91
C PRO A 51 -15.27 -6.89 12.06
N PRO A 52 -16.20 -7.67 12.62
CA PRO A 52 -16.93 -8.68 11.87
C PRO A 52 -17.62 -8.08 10.64
N GLY A 53 -17.48 -8.75 9.49
CA GLY A 53 -18.05 -8.27 8.22
C GLY A 53 -17.13 -7.34 7.41
N PHE A 54 -15.95 -6.96 7.93
CA PHE A 54 -14.96 -6.16 7.21
C PHE A 54 -13.82 -7.01 6.65
N TYR A 55 -13.21 -6.50 5.59
CA TYR A 55 -12.01 -7.08 4.99
C TYR A 55 -10.77 -6.69 5.78
N ARG A 56 -9.81 -7.62 5.88
CA ARG A 56 -8.50 -7.36 6.49
C ARG A 56 -7.64 -6.39 5.67
N ASN A 57 -7.82 -6.36 4.35
CA ASN A 57 -7.18 -5.35 3.52
C ASN A 57 -7.97 -4.05 3.65
N ILE A 58 -7.36 -3.05 4.28
CA ILE A 58 -8.00 -1.76 4.57
C ILE A 58 -8.28 -0.93 3.31
N LEU A 59 -7.66 -1.27 2.18
CA LEU A 59 -7.92 -0.64 0.88
C LEU A 59 -9.23 -1.13 0.25
N TYR A 60 -9.76 -2.26 0.68
CA TYR A 60 -11.02 -2.74 0.12
C TYR A 60 -12.17 -1.85 0.62
N HIS A 61 -13.12 -1.58 -0.28
CA HIS A 61 -14.24 -0.64 -0.08
C HIS A 61 -13.85 0.84 -0.13
N LEU A 62 -12.58 1.17 -0.34
CA LEU A 62 -12.18 2.46 -0.87
C LEU A 62 -12.47 2.48 -2.38
N ASP A 63 -13.68 2.90 -2.75
CA ASP A 63 -13.98 3.27 -4.13
C ASP A 63 -13.74 4.78 -4.34
N GLY A 64 -13.74 5.23 -5.60
CA GLY A 64 -13.55 6.64 -5.93
C GLY A 64 -14.63 7.58 -5.40
N LYS A 65 -15.68 7.07 -4.75
CA LYS A 65 -16.77 7.84 -4.12
C LYS A 65 -16.62 7.93 -2.61
N THR A 66 -15.89 7.01 -1.99
CA THR A 66 -15.57 7.01 -0.55
C THR A 66 -14.33 7.86 -0.25
N SER A 67 -14.42 8.73 0.76
CA SER A 67 -13.31 9.60 1.17
C SER A 67 -12.53 9.09 2.39
N GLN A 68 -12.88 7.91 2.93
CA GLN A 68 -12.39 7.41 4.21
C GLN A 68 -12.27 5.88 4.21
N PHE A 69 -11.32 5.35 5.00
CA PHE A 69 -11.19 3.92 5.24
C PHE A 69 -12.40 3.37 5.98
N SER A 70 -12.93 2.24 5.56
CA SER A 70 -14.16 1.66 6.14
C SER A 70 -14.00 1.33 7.63
N ILE A 71 -12.81 0.94 8.07
CA ILE A 71 -12.52 0.68 9.48
C ILE A 71 -12.54 1.94 10.36
N ILE A 72 -12.17 3.10 9.80
CA ILE A 72 -12.24 4.39 10.52
C ILE A 72 -13.71 4.79 10.67
N LYS A 73 -14.49 4.63 9.59
CA LYS A 73 -15.93 4.92 9.60
C LYS A 73 -16.66 4.05 10.64
N GLU A 74 -16.39 2.75 10.65
CA GLU A 74 -16.97 1.82 11.63
C GLU A 74 -16.58 2.20 13.07
N ALA A 75 -15.29 2.45 13.32
CA ALA A 75 -14.82 2.85 14.64
C ALA A 75 -15.49 4.14 15.12
N TRP A 76 -15.76 5.08 14.22
CA TRP A 76 -16.48 6.31 14.53
C TRP A 76 -17.94 6.06 14.94
N GLU A 77 -18.64 5.19 14.22
CA GLU A 77 -20.02 4.80 14.53
C GLU A 77 -20.10 4.09 15.89
N GLN A 78 -19.16 3.19 16.19
CA GLN A 78 -19.08 2.50 17.48
C GLN A 78 -18.74 3.45 18.64
N CYS A 79 -17.78 4.36 18.47
CA CYS A 79 -17.42 5.36 19.47
C CYS A 79 -18.61 6.26 19.83
N SER A 80 -19.41 6.64 18.83
CA SER A 80 -20.63 7.45 19.03
C SER A 80 -21.67 6.72 19.89
N SER A 81 -21.67 5.39 19.88
CA SER A 81 -22.57 4.55 20.68
C SER A 81 -22.03 4.18 22.06
N LEU A 82 -20.71 4.04 22.22
CA LEU A 82 -20.07 3.47 23.42
C LEU A 82 -19.32 4.50 24.29
N ALA A 83 -19.25 5.77 23.87
CA ALA A 83 -18.54 6.85 24.57
C ALA A 83 -17.06 6.55 24.90
N SER A 84 -16.42 5.66 24.13
CA SER A 84 -14.99 5.36 24.21
C SER A 84 -14.33 5.62 22.86
N ASN A 85 -13.26 6.41 22.87
CA ASN A 85 -12.46 6.76 21.70
C ASN A 85 -11.41 5.70 21.34
N GLU A 86 -11.28 4.64 22.15
CA GLU A 86 -10.21 3.64 22.01
C GLU A 86 -10.24 2.96 20.63
N THR A 87 -11.44 2.58 20.16
CA THR A 87 -11.64 1.96 18.84
C THR A 87 -11.20 2.85 17.68
N ILE A 88 -11.43 4.17 17.77
CA ILE A 88 -11.00 5.13 16.73
C ILE A 88 -9.48 5.27 16.72
N GLN A 89 -8.87 5.37 17.89
CA GLN A 89 -7.41 5.51 18.00
C GLN A 89 -6.70 4.27 17.46
N GLU A 90 -7.21 3.08 17.73
CA GLU A 90 -6.71 1.83 17.18
C GLU A 90 -6.83 1.81 15.64
N ALA A 91 -8.00 2.10 15.09
CA ALA A 91 -8.20 2.15 13.65
C ALA A 91 -7.31 3.18 12.94
N LEU A 92 -7.10 4.36 13.55
CA LEU A 92 -6.19 5.38 13.02
C LEU A 92 -4.73 4.90 13.05
N SER A 93 -4.32 4.28 14.16
CA SER A 93 -2.98 3.68 14.30
C SER A 93 -2.73 2.64 13.22
N ASP A 94 -3.70 1.74 12.99
CA ASP A 94 -3.63 0.70 11.96
C ASP A 94 -3.46 1.30 10.55
N VAL A 95 -4.24 2.32 10.19
CA VAL A 95 -4.12 3.00 8.90
C VAL A 95 -2.76 3.70 8.75
N LEU A 96 -2.33 4.44 9.78
CA LEU A 96 -1.06 5.17 9.74
C LEU A 96 0.15 4.22 9.65
N ASN A 97 0.13 3.13 10.43
CA ASN A 97 1.17 2.10 10.42
C ASN A 97 1.21 1.37 9.08
N SER A 98 0.05 1.10 8.47
CA SER A 98 -0.03 0.49 7.14
C SER A 98 0.59 1.40 6.07
N ILE A 99 0.25 2.70 6.07
CA ILE A 99 0.80 3.67 5.11
C ILE A 99 2.30 3.85 5.30
N ASN A 100 2.77 3.93 6.55
CA ASN A 100 4.18 4.09 6.86
C ASN A 100 4.99 2.84 6.45
N SER A 101 4.51 1.66 6.80
CA SER A 101 5.14 0.38 6.42
C SER A 101 5.20 0.25 4.90
N ALA A 102 4.10 0.54 4.20
CA ALA A 102 4.05 0.56 2.74
C ALA A 102 5.08 1.51 2.14
N GLN A 103 5.24 2.72 2.69
CA GLN A 103 6.19 3.72 2.20
C GLN A 103 7.65 3.28 2.40
N VAL A 104 7.99 2.74 3.57
CA VAL A 104 9.33 2.23 3.85
C VAL A 104 9.65 1.02 2.97
N PHE A 105 8.69 0.09 2.86
CA PHE A 105 8.83 -1.12 2.06
C PHE A 105 9.05 -0.78 0.58
N LEU A 106 8.18 0.07 0.02
CA LEU A 106 8.26 0.46 -1.38
C LEU A 106 9.59 1.14 -1.70
N LYS A 107 10.00 2.11 -0.88
CA LYS A 107 11.29 2.79 -1.04
C LYS A 107 12.47 1.82 -1.01
N THR A 108 12.44 0.87 -0.07
CA THR A 108 13.51 -0.13 0.05
C THR A 108 13.56 -1.06 -1.17
N GLY A 109 12.40 -1.55 -1.62
CA GLY A 109 12.30 -2.41 -2.80
C GLY A 109 12.80 -1.72 -4.07
N LEU A 110 12.44 -0.45 -4.26
CA LEU A 110 12.89 0.34 -5.40
C LEU A 110 14.39 0.61 -5.38
N ASN A 111 14.98 0.92 -4.22
CA ASN A 111 16.44 1.09 -4.11
C ASN A 111 17.20 -0.19 -4.53
N VAL A 112 16.70 -1.38 -4.15
CA VAL A 112 17.29 -2.66 -4.55
C VAL A 112 17.11 -2.92 -6.05
N PHE A 113 15.94 -2.57 -6.59
CA PHE A 113 15.70 -2.66 -8.02
C PHE A 113 16.66 -1.78 -8.82
N GLU A 114 16.83 -0.52 -8.41
CA GLU A 114 17.74 0.45 -9.03
C GLU A 114 19.21 0.01 -8.92
N SER A 115 19.66 -0.51 -7.78
CA SER A 115 21.05 -0.96 -7.62
C SER A 115 21.41 -2.08 -8.61
N VAL A 116 20.47 -3.01 -8.85
CA VAL A 116 20.64 -4.10 -9.83
C VAL A 116 20.64 -3.58 -11.28
N LEU A 117 20.04 -2.42 -11.55
CA LEU A 117 20.12 -1.76 -12.86
C LEU A 117 21.49 -1.10 -13.07
N VAL A 118 22.03 -0.44 -12.05
CA VAL A 118 23.31 0.27 -12.13
C VAL A 118 24.48 -0.71 -12.30
N GLU A 119 24.44 -1.88 -11.69
CA GLU A 119 25.48 -2.93 -11.87
C GLU A 119 25.51 -3.55 -13.28
N LYS A 120 24.48 -3.31 -14.10
CA LYS A 120 24.35 -3.88 -15.44
C LYS A 120 24.70 -2.94 -16.60
N ASN A 121 24.96 -1.67 -16.30
CA ASN A 121 25.35 -0.63 -17.27
C ASN A 121 26.83 -0.27 -17.11
#